data_AF-A0A924Z686-F1
#
_entry.id   AF-A0A924Z686-F1
#
_cell.length_a   1.000
_cell.length_b   1.000
_cell.length_c   1.000
_cell.angle_alpha   90.00
_cell.angle_beta   90.00
_cell.angle_gamma   90.00
#
_symmetry.space_group_name_H-M   'P 1'
#
loop_
_entity.id
_entity.type
_entity.pdbx_description
1 polymer ?
#
loop_
_entity_poly.entity_id
_entity_poly.type
_entity_poly.pdbx_seq_one_letter_code
_entity_poly.pdbx_strand_id
1 'polypeptide(L)'
;DGDRCDPSDHIRPLTTLERSYIQTFPEGFKWFGTKTCLEQMIGNAVPVNLGKYIAECVLQYIEVSKQDLPTPQAVQQLELFSV
;
A
#
# COMPACT_ATOMS: atom_id res chain seq x y z
N ASP A 1 21.08 -10.54 7.42
CA ASP A 1 21.84 -9.28 7.34
C ASP A 1 21.32 -8.43 6.20
N GLY A 2 20.99 -7.16 6.47
CA GLY A 2 20.50 -6.25 5.44
C GLY A 2 21.65 -5.79 4.55
N ASP A 3 21.33 -5.40 3.31
CA ASP A 3 22.26 -4.81 2.32
C ASP A 3 22.75 -3.44 2.80
N ARG A 4 23.61 -3.45 3.82
CA ARG A 4 24.22 -2.26 4.39
C ARG A 4 25.53 -2.03 3.66
N CYS A 5 25.59 -0.95 2.89
CA CYS A 5 26.84 -0.44 2.33
C CYS A 5 27.68 0.18 3.44
N ASP A 6 29.01 0.09 3.33
CA ASP A 6 29.92 0.73 4.26
C ASP A 6 29.73 2.25 4.27
N PRO A 7 29.78 2.91 5.45
CA PRO A 7 29.60 4.35 5.53
C PRO A 7 30.68 5.08 4.74
N SER A 8 30.24 5.92 3.81
CA SER A 8 31.05 6.83 2.99
C SER A 8 30.57 8.25 3.20
N ASP A 9 31.47 9.24 3.09
CA ASP A 9 31.14 10.67 3.22
C ASP A 9 30.10 11.15 2.20
N HIS A 10 29.85 10.37 1.14
CA HIS A 10 28.83 10.64 0.12
C HIS A 10 27.46 10.01 0.43
N ILE A 11 27.34 9.24 1.51
CA ILE A 11 26.10 8.53 1.88
C ILE A 11 25.43 9.26 3.04
N ARG A 12 24.18 9.69 2.84
CA ARG A 12 23.34 10.27 3.90
C ARG A 12 22.00 9.52 4.02
N PRO A 13 21.37 9.51 5.21
CA PRO A 13 20.00 9.04 5.32
C PRO A 13 19.05 9.90 4.48
N LEU A 14 18.02 9.25 3.95
CA LEU A 14 16.89 9.95 3.33
C LEU A 14 16.14 10.77 4.38
N THR A 15 15.75 11.97 3.98
CA THR A 15 14.86 12.83 4.74
C THR A 15 13.47 12.20 4.86
N THR A 16 12.69 12.64 5.85
CA THR A 16 11.31 12.21 6.04
C THR A 16 10.46 12.41 4.77
N LEU A 17 10.66 13.53 4.07
CA LEU A 17 9.93 13.84 2.84
C LEU A 17 10.36 12.93 1.66
N GLU A 18 11.65 12.69 1.47
CA GLU A 18 12.15 11.76 0.44
C GLU A 18 11.61 10.34 0.67
N ARG A 19 11.55 9.88 1.92
CA ARG A 19 10.92 8.60 2.27
C ARG A 19 9.42 8.57 1.96
N SER A 20 8.74 9.70 2.07
CA SER A 20 7.33 9.79 1.69
C SER A 20 7.12 9.62 0.18
N TYR A 21 8.06 10.09 -0.64
CA TYR A 21 8.00 9.91 -2.09
C TYR A 21 8.27 8.47 -2.50
N ILE A 22 9.12 7.75 -1.78
CA ILE A 22 9.28 6.29 -1.95
C ILE A 22 7.94 5.58 -1.70
N GLN A 23 7.18 6.04 -0.71
CA GLN A 23 5.81 5.57 -0.44
C GLN A 23 4.76 6.19 -1.37
N THR A 24 5.18 6.89 -2.43
CA THR A 24 4.34 7.49 -3.47
C THR A 24 3.33 8.52 -2.96
N PHE A 25 3.59 9.15 -1.81
CA PHE A 25 2.80 10.30 -1.39
C PHE A 25 3.01 11.46 -2.37
N PRO A 26 1.95 12.23 -2.69
CA PRO A 26 2.07 13.40 -3.56
C PRO A 26 2.86 14.52 -2.87
N GLU A 27 3.55 15.35 -3.65
CA GLU A 27 4.36 16.48 -3.17
C GLU A 27 3.57 17.43 -2.25
N GLY A 28 2.28 17.64 -2.53
CA GLY A 28 1.38 18.49 -1.74
C GLY A 28 0.76 17.84 -0.50
N PHE A 29 1.19 16.64 -0.10
CA PHE A 29 0.60 15.97 1.06
C PHE A 29 0.88 16.73 2.36
N LYS A 30 -0.17 17.01 3.13
CA LYS A 30 -0.06 17.76 4.38
C LYS A 30 0.23 16.82 5.55
N TRP A 31 1.39 17.01 6.16
CA TRP A 31 1.84 16.25 7.32
C TRP A 31 1.46 16.93 8.63
N PHE A 32 1.08 16.14 9.64
CA PHE A 32 0.71 16.62 10.97
C PHE A 32 1.33 15.73 12.04
N GLY A 33 1.78 16.33 13.14
CA GLY A 33 2.38 15.62 14.27
C GLY A 33 3.89 15.82 14.39
N THR A 34 4.50 15.08 15.31
CA THR A 34 5.95 15.16 15.57
C THR A 34 6.75 14.42 14.52
N LYS A 35 8.03 14.78 14.36
CA LYS A 35 8.94 14.11 13.40
C LYS A 35 8.94 12.59 13.55
N THR A 36 9.02 12.07 14.78
CA THR A 36 9.01 10.62 15.05
C THR A 36 7.71 9.96 14.62
N CYS A 37 6.56 10.62 14.86
CA CYS A 37 5.27 10.11 14.43
C CYS A 37 5.18 10.07 12.89
N LEU A 38 5.65 11.11 12.22
CA LEU A 38 5.70 11.17 10.75
C LEU A 38 6.58 10.06 10.17
N GLU A 39 7.77 9.83 10.73
CA GLU A 39 8.67 8.77 10.28
C GLU A 39 8.03 7.39 10.42
N GLN A 40 7.30 7.13 11.49
CA GLN A 40 6.55 5.88 11.67
C GLN A 40 5.37 5.76 10.71
N MET A 41 4.58 6.83 10.55
CA MET A 41 3.45 6.87 9.62
C MET A 41 3.90 6.60 8.18
N ILE A 42 4.97 7.25 7.74
CA ILE A 42 5.54 7.06 6.41
C ILE A 42 6.15 5.66 6.28
N GLY A 43 6.94 5.22 7.26
CA GLY A 43 7.61 3.91 7.22
C GLY A 43 6.65 2.73 7.16
N ASN A 44 5.51 2.82 7.86
CA ASN A 44 4.52 1.74 7.93
C ASN A 44 3.41 1.85 6.88
N ALA A 45 3.33 2.95 6.14
CA ALA A 45 2.30 3.14 5.13
C ALA A 45 2.41 2.09 4.01
N VAL A 46 1.27 1.74 3.42
CA VAL A 46 1.22 1.11 2.10
C VAL A 46 1.48 2.21 1.06
N PRO A 47 2.31 1.98 0.02
CA PRO A 47 2.48 2.96 -1.05
C PRO A 47 1.14 3.37 -1.66
N VAL A 48 0.87 4.67 -1.75
CA VAL A 48 -0.40 5.23 -2.26
C VAL A 48 -0.78 4.67 -3.63
N ASN A 49 0.17 4.58 -4.55
CA ASN A 49 -0.07 4.03 -5.90
C ASN A 49 -0.43 2.54 -5.88
N LEU A 50 0.16 1.77 -4.97
CA LEU A 50 -0.20 0.36 -4.79
C LEU A 50 -1.62 0.24 -4.24
N GLY A 51 -1.96 1.04 -3.23
CA GLY A 51 -3.32 1.09 -2.68
C GLY A 51 -4.36 1.46 -3.75
N LYS A 52 -4.05 2.44 -4.60
CA LYS A 52 -4.88 2.83 -5.74
C LYS A 52 -5.09 1.67 -6.72
N TYR A 53 -4.01 1.01 -7.15
CA TYR A 53 -4.10 -0.10 -8.09
C TYR A 53 -4.97 -1.25 -7.57
N ILE A 54 -4.79 -1.64 -6.31
CA ILE A 54 -5.62 -2.67 -5.68
C ILE A 54 -7.09 -2.26 -5.66
N ALA A 55 -7.39 -1.01 -5.29
CA ALA A 55 -8.76 -0.49 -5.30
C ALA A 55 -9.37 -0.51 -6.71
N GLU A 56 -8.62 -0.15 -7.74
CA GLU A 56 -9.06 -0.23 -9.15
C GLU A 56 -9.39 -1.68 -9.55
N CYS A 57 -8.56 -2.65 -9.18
CA CYS A 57 -8.85 -4.07 -9.44
C CYS A 57 -10.12 -4.56 -8.73
N VAL A 58 -10.32 -4.18 -7.46
CA VAL A 58 -11.52 -4.53 -6.69
C VAL A 58 -12.77 -3.89 -7.30
N LEU A 59 -12.69 -2.62 -7.70
CA LEU A 59 -13.79 -1.94 -8.38
C LEU A 59 -14.13 -2.62 -9.70
N GLN A 60 -13.13 -2.96 -10.51
CA GLN A 60 -13.34 -3.69 -11.76
C GLN A 60 -14.06 -5.03 -11.51
N TYR A 61 -13.65 -5.79 -10.50
CA TYR A 61 -14.31 -7.05 -10.15
C TYR A 61 -15.78 -6.84 -9.75
N ILE A 62 -16.07 -5.81 -8.96
CA ILE A 62 -17.43 -5.47 -8.55
C ILE A 62 -18.28 -5.06 -9.77
N GLU A 63 -17.74 -4.27 -10.69
CA GLU A 63 -18.47 -3.83 -11.88
C GLU A 63 -18.72 -4.98 -12.87
N VAL A 64 -17.75 -5.89 -13.06
CA VAL A 64 -17.97 -7.13 -13.84
C VAL A 64 -19.07 -7.98 -13.21
N SER A 65 -19.05 -8.15 -11.89
CA SER A 65 -20.06 -8.93 -11.16
C SER A 65 -21.47 -8.35 -11.24
N LYS A 66 -21.63 -7.05 -11.54
CA LYS A 66 -22.93 -6.40 -11.78
C LYS A 66 -23.48 -6.64 -13.19
N GLN A 67 -22.61 -6.98 -14.15
CA GLN A 67 -23.01 -7.21 -15.54
C GLN A 67 -23.44 -8.66 -15.82
N ASP A 68 -23.20 -9.59 -14.88
CA ASP A 68 -23.64 -10.99 -14.94
C ASP A 68 -24.77 -11.30 -13.95
N LEU A 69 -25.99 -10.85 -14.24
CA LEU A 69 -27.20 -11.45 -13.65
C LEU A 69 -27.94 -12.35 -14.66
N PRO A 70 -27.57 -13.63 -14.72
CA PRO A 70 -28.50 -14.73 -14.59
C PRO A 70 -28.40 -15.32 -13.17
N THR A 71 -29.56 -15.68 -12.62
CA THR A 71 -29.86 -16.28 -11.30
C THR A 71 -28.72 -17.06 -10.61
N PRO A 72 -28.55 -16.95 -9.28
CA PRO A 72 -27.48 -17.66 -8.57
C PRO A 72 -27.60 -19.17 -8.73
N GLN A 73 -26.64 -19.80 -9.43
CA GLN A 73 -26.34 -21.21 -9.17
C GLN A 73 -25.60 -21.27 -7.84
N ALA A 74 -26.08 -22.13 -6.93
CA ALA A 74 -25.62 -22.25 -5.56
C ALA A 74 -24.09 -22.27 -5.46
N VAL A 75 -23.52 -21.27 -4.79
CA VAL A 75 -22.07 -21.18 -4.55
C VAL A 75 -21.74 -22.20 -3.46
N GLN A 76 -21.00 -23.25 -3.79
CA GLN A 76 -20.48 -24.18 -2.78
C GLN A 76 -19.45 -23.46 -1.92
N GLN A 77 -19.68 -23.45 -0.61
CA GLN A 77 -18.71 -22.99 0.37
C GLN A 77 -17.44 -23.84 0.26
N LEU A 78 -16.30 -23.20 0.00
CA LEU A 78 -15.00 -23.86 0.09
C LEU A 78 -14.68 -24.06 1.57
N GLU A 79 -14.93 -25.27 2.07
CA GLU A 79 -14.46 -25.77 3.38
C GLU A 79 -12.92 -25.84 3.35
N LEU A 80 -12.23 -24.70 3.45
CA LEU A 80 -10.76 -24.68 3.42
C LEU A 80 -10.13 -24.77 4.81
N PHE A 81 -10.92 -24.82 5.90
CA PHE A 81 -10.39 -25.09 7.23
C PHE A 81 -11.39 -25.87 8.07
N SER A 82 -11.46 -27.18 7.84
CA SER A 82 -11.91 -28.12 8.87
C SER A 82 -10.66 -28.83 9.40
N VAL A 83 -10.11 -28.32 10.50
CA VAL A 83 -9.28 -29.10 11.43
C VAL A 83 -10.02 -29.14 12.75
#